data_AF-A0A8J6W0U6-F1
#
_entry.id   AF-A0A8J6W0U6-F1
#
_cell.length_a   1.000
_cell.length_b   1.000
_cell.length_c   1.000
_cell.angle_alpha   90.00
_cell.angle_beta   90.00
_cell.angle_gamma   90.00
#
_symmetry.space_group_name_H-M   'P 1'
#
loop_
_entity.id
_entity.type
_entity.pdbx_description
1 polymer ?
#
loop_
_entity_poly.entity_id
_entity_poly.type
_entity_poly.pdbx_seq_one_letter_code
_entity_poly.pdbx_strand_id
1 'polypeptide(L)'
;MNERLIRRYRNWYAKLLRLYSKPYYERFGEGMKQAFTDLLRERAEEGRGLFGYALWLFIETSAGIMRENITSIVRQNKNIIYLALGTAFILLMPLIAMLFTNQVVWDLTDFIVAGILIFGTGLAYELVARKGGTMAYRVAVGIALAAAFLLVWMNLAVGIIGSEDNPVNLMYFGVVAIGILGATIARLRPRGMARTLFATALAQALVPAIALIIKKPQVTSVEASMGVLSVLGLNAFFVMMFIGSALLFRRSRVRL
;
A
#
# COMPACT_ATOMS: atom_id res chain seq x y z
N MET A 1 23.77 33.73 13.59
CA MET A 1 23.57 32.54 12.70
C MET A 1 22.26 31.82 13.01
N ASN A 2 21.90 31.66 14.29
CA ASN A 2 20.74 30.89 14.74
C ASN A 2 19.37 31.42 14.26
N GLU A 3 19.13 32.73 14.21
CA GLU A 3 17.83 33.29 13.78
C GLU A 3 17.44 32.96 12.33
N ARG A 4 18.39 32.93 11.38
CA ARG A 4 18.11 32.47 10.02
C ARG A 4 17.73 30.98 9.98
N LEU A 5 18.34 30.18 10.84
CA LEU A 5 18.09 28.75 10.97
C LEU A 5 16.71 28.48 11.57
N ILE A 6 16.35 29.20 12.64
CA ILE A 6 15.04 29.13 13.30
C ILE A 6 13.93 29.52 12.32
N ARG A 7 14.11 30.62 11.58
CA ARG A 7 13.14 31.02 10.53
C ARG A 7 12.97 29.96 9.45
N ARG A 8 14.06 29.28 9.07
CA ARG A 8 14.00 28.15 8.12
C ARG A 8 13.17 27.02 8.72
N TYR A 9 13.50 26.52 9.91
CA TYR A 9 12.74 25.43 10.55
C TYR A 9 11.27 25.78 10.76
N ARG A 10 10.94 26.99 11.20
CA ARG A 10 9.56 27.46 11.33
C ARG A 10 8.78 27.36 10.02
N ASN A 11 9.39 27.71 8.89
CA ASN A 11 8.74 27.60 7.58
C ASN A 11 8.50 26.13 7.17
N TRP A 12 9.44 25.24 7.47
CA TRP A 12 9.26 23.80 7.24
C TRP A 12 8.15 23.24 8.14
N TYR A 13 8.12 23.66 9.41
CA TYR A 13 7.11 23.24 10.37
C TYR A 13 5.72 23.75 9.99
N ALA A 14 5.60 24.99 9.51
CA ALA A 14 4.35 25.54 8.99
C ALA A 14 3.82 24.75 7.78
N LYS A 15 4.70 24.23 6.92
CA LYS A 15 4.31 23.33 5.82
C LYS A 15 3.83 21.99 6.36
N LEU A 16 4.51 21.43 7.37
CA LEU A 16 4.13 20.18 8.01
C LEU A 16 2.72 20.28 8.63
N LEU A 17 2.44 21.36 9.37
CA LEU A 17 1.15 21.55 10.03
C LEU A 17 -0.04 21.61 9.08
N ARG A 18 0.16 21.98 7.80
CA ARG A 18 -0.91 21.92 6.78
C ARG A 18 -1.41 20.50 6.49
N LEU A 19 -0.70 19.48 6.98
CA LEU A 19 -1.11 18.09 6.89
C LEU A 19 -2.14 17.71 7.97
N TYR A 20 -2.35 18.54 9.02
CA TYR A 20 -3.46 18.33 9.96
C TYR A 20 -4.81 18.44 9.26
N SER A 21 -5.82 17.77 9.81
CA SER A 21 -7.21 17.99 9.44
C SER A 21 -7.56 19.49 9.56
N LYS A 22 -8.31 20.01 8.59
CA LYS A 22 -8.67 21.44 8.50
C LYS A 22 -9.19 22.03 9.83
N PRO A 23 -10.14 21.41 10.56
CA PRO A 23 -10.64 21.96 11.81
C PRO A 23 -9.59 21.97 12.94
N TYR A 24 -8.63 21.04 12.93
CA TYR A 24 -7.55 21.02 13.93
C TYR A 24 -6.50 22.09 13.64
N TYR A 25 -6.10 22.24 12.37
CA TYR A 25 -5.15 23.27 11.96
C TYR A 25 -5.70 24.68 12.22
N GLU A 26 -6.98 24.93 11.94
CA GLU A 26 -7.61 26.23 12.21
C GLU A 26 -7.64 26.55 13.71
N ARG A 27 -7.80 25.53 14.56
CA ARG A 27 -7.89 25.70 16.02
C ARG A 27 -6.54 25.83 16.72
N PHE A 28 -5.53 25.08 16.28
CA PHE A 28 -4.26 24.93 17.01
C PHE A 28 -3.02 25.33 16.19
N GLY A 29 -3.16 25.56 14.89
CA GLY A 29 -2.03 25.73 13.97
C GLY A 29 -1.14 26.94 14.26
N GLU A 30 -1.70 28.09 14.62
CA GLU A 30 -0.90 29.27 14.99
C GLU A 30 -0.18 29.07 16.32
N GLY A 31 -0.87 28.55 17.34
CA GLY A 31 -0.28 28.28 18.66
C GLY A 31 0.87 27.28 18.58
N MET A 32 0.74 26.22 17.79
CA MET A 32 1.83 25.25 17.57
C MET A 32 3.04 25.88 16.87
N LYS A 33 2.83 26.81 15.91
CA LYS A 33 3.95 27.51 15.24
C LYS A 33 4.69 28.43 16.20
N GLN A 34 3.97 29.11 17.09
CA GLN A 34 4.55 29.98 18.11
C GLN A 34 5.36 29.15 19.10
N ALA A 35 4.76 28.14 19.72
CA ALA A 35 5.43 27.24 20.66
C ALA A 35 6.69 26.60 20.05
N PHE A 36 6.64 26.13 18.80
CA PHE A 36 7.81 25.59 18.11
C PHE A 36 8.94 26.64 17.95
N THR A 37 8.59 27.88 17.64
CA THR A 37 9.57 28.96 17.47
C THR A 37 10.19 29.35 18.81
N ASP A 38 9.39 29.40 19.86
CA ASP A 38 9.82 29.76 21.22
C ASP A 38 10.77 28.70 21.78
N LEU A 39 10.42 27.42 21.65
CA LEU A 39 11.27 26.29 22.06
C LEU A 39 12.63 26.28 21.34
N LEU A 40 12.68 26.69 20.07
CA LEU A 40 13.94 26.81 19.34
C LEU A 40 14.76 28.04 19.77
N ARG A 41 14.12 29.13 20.17
CA ARG A 41 14.82 30.32 20.68
C ARG A 41 15.43 30.06 22.04
N GLU A 42 14.64 29.52 22.97
CA GLU A 42 15.11 29.13 24.31
C GLU A 42 16.31 28.19 24.23
N ARG A 43 16.22 27.15 23.39
CA ARG A 43 17.33 26.20 23.22
C ARG A 43 18.57 26.80 22.55
N ALA A 44 18.40 27.81 21.70
CA ALA A 44 19.50 28.55 21.11
C ALA A 44 20.20 29.46 22.12
N GLU A 45 19.43 30.06 23.05
CA GLU A 45 19.94 30.90 24.14
C GLU A 45 20.76 30.07 25.15
N GLU A 46 20.36 28.82 25.39
CA GLU A 46 21.13 27.86 26.20
C GLU A 46 22.40 27.33 25.52
N GLY A 47 22.70 27.74 24.28
CA GLY A 47 23.87 27.28 23.52
C GLY A 47 23.79 25.81 23.07
N ARG A 48 22.61 25.17 23.15
CA ARG A 48 22.42 23.76 22.78
C ARG A 48 22.17 23.58 21.28
N GLY A 49 22.52 22.41 20.74
CA GLY A 49 22.32 22.08 19.33
C GLY A 49 20.84 22.07 18.91
N LEU A 50 20.50 22.81 17.84
CA LEU A 50 19.12 22.97 17.37
C LEU A 50 18.65 21.85 16.44
N PHE A 51 19.55 21.24 15.65
CA PHE A 51 19.15 20.30 14.59
C PHE A 51 18.44 19.05 15.12
N GLY A 52 19.04 18.35 16.08
CA GLY A 52 18.46 17.12 16.64
C GLY A 52 17.13 17.37 17.36
N TYR A 53 17.04 18.49 18.07
CA TYR A 53 15.81 18.86 18.78
C TYR A 53 14.69 19.28 17.81
N ALA A 54 15.01 20.09 16.80
CA ALA A 54 14.06 20.41 15.74
C ALA A 54 13.57 19.13 15.05
N LEU A 55 14.48 18.24 14.65
CA LEU A 55 14.15 16.97 14.02
C LEU A 55 13.22 16.12 14.90
N TRP A 56 13.49 16.04 16.20
CA TRP A 56 12.63 15.34 17.14
C TRP A 56 11.22 15.96 17.23
N LEU A 57 11.11 17.29 17.33
CA LEU A 57 9.81 18.00 17.30
C LEU A 57 9.06 17.78 15.97
N PHE A 58 9.78 17.70 14.85
CA PHE A 58 9.20 17.34 13.55
C PHE A 58 8.62 15.92 13.58
N ILE A 59 9.32 14.96 14.18
CA ILE A 59 8.86 13.58 14.32
C ILE A 59 7.63 13.52 15.23
N GLU A 60 7.68 14.14 16.40
CA GLU A 60 6.56 14.17 17.36
C GLU A 60 5.31 14.80 16.74
N THR A 61 5.49 15.93 16.03
CA THR A 61 4.38 16.61 15.36
C THR A 61 3.85 15.79 14.19
N SER A 62 4.71 15.12 13.42
CA SER A 62 4.29 14.22 12.35
C SER A 62 3.48 13.04 12.90
N ALA A 63 3.91 12.47 14.02
CA ALA A 63 3.18 11.41 14.72
C ALA A 63 1.81 11.92 15.24
N GLY A 64 1.76 13.12 15.80
CA GLY A 64 0.52 13.79 16.21
C GLY A 64 -0.45 14.04 15.06
N ILE A 65 0.06 14.53 13.91
CA ILE A 65 -0.71 14.71 12.67
C ILE A 65 -1.30 13.38 12.21
N MET A 66 -0.45 12.35 12.15
CA MET A 66 -0.86 11.04 11.68
C MET A 66 -1.93 10.43 12.60
N ARG A 67 -1.75 10.52 13.92
CA ARG A 67 -2.73 10.08 14.91
C ARG A 67 -4.08 10.80 14.76
N GLU A 68 -4.07 12.13 14.64
CA GLU A 68 -5.31 12.91 14.53
C GLU A 68 -6.04 12.64 13.21
N ASN A 69 -5.30 12.58 12.10
CA ASN A 69 -5.86 12.24 10.81
C ASN A 69 -6.45 10.82 10.81
N ILE A 70 -5.73 9.82 11.33
CA ILE A 70 -6.25 8.45 11.48
C ILE A 70 -7.51 8.44 12.34
N THR A 71 -7.50 9.13 13.49
CA THR A 71 -8.64 9.19 14.40
C THR A 71 -9.85 9.83 13.72
N SER A 72 -9.65 10.91 12.96
CA SER A 72 -10.71 11.57 12.21
C SER A 72 -11.29 10.66 11.12
N ILE A 73 -10.45 9.92 10.40
CA ILE A 73 -10.84 8.97 9.35
C ILE A 73 -11.63 7.81 9.96
N VAL A 74 -11.14 7.20 11.03
CA VAL A 74 -11.79 6.08 11.74
C VAL A 74 -13.15 6.52 12.30
N ARG A 75 -13.21 7.69 12.94
CA ARG A 75 -14.45 8.23 13.51
C ARG A 75 -15.51 8.50 12.44
N GLN A 76 -15.11 8.93 11.25
CA GLN A 76 -16.04 9.14 10.13
C GLN A 76 -16.43 7.83 9.42
N ASN A 77 -15.63 6.76 9.55
CA ASN A 77 -15.88 5.47 8.89
C ASN A 77 -15.87 4.29 9.86
N LYS A 78 -17.07 3.95 10.37
CA LYS A 78 -17.30 2.73 11.15
C LYS A 78 -16.81 1.46 10.42
N ASN A 79 -16.83 1.46 9.09
CA ASN A 79 -16.31 0.38 8.25
C ASN A 79 -14.83 0.04 8.50
N ILE A 80 -14.01 1.01 8.91
CA ILE A 80 -12.59 0.74 9.21
C ILE A 80 -12.44 -0.11 10.47
N ILE A 81 -13.31 0.08 11.46
CA ILE A 81 -13.34 -0.76 12.66
C ILE A 81 -13.74 -2.19 12.28
N TYR A 82 -14.77 -2.36 11.47
CA TYR A 82 -15.17 -3.69 10.97
C TYR A 82 -14.06 -4.35 10.15
N LEU A 83 -13.32 -3.60 9.33
CA LEU A 83 -12.16 -4.10 8.58
C LEU A 83 -11.03 -4.53 9.52
N ALA A 84 -10.72 -3.75 10.56
CA ALA A 84 -9.70 -4.09 11.55
C ALA A 84 -10.08 -5.35 12.34
N LEU A 85 -11.33 -5.43 12.80
CA LEU A 85 -11.86 -6.60 13.49
C LEU A 85 -11.87 -7.84 12.58
N GLY A 86 -12.28 -7.70 11.32
CA GLY A 86 -12.24 -8.78 10.34
C GLY A 86 -10.81 -9.25 10.05
N THR A 87 -9.86 -8.33 9.95
CA THR A 87 -8.44 -8.67 9.79
C THR A 87 -7.90 -9.43 11.00
N ALA A 88 -8.17 -8.92 12.21
CA ALA A 88 -7.78 -9.59 13.45
C ALA A 88 -8.39 -11.01 13.53
N PHE A 89 -9.68 -11.15 13.20
CA PHE A 89 -10.37 -12.43 13.18
C PHE A 89 -9.75 -13.41 12.18
N ILE A 90 -9.38 -12.98 10.98
CA ILE A 90 -8.68 -13.82 10.00
C ILE A 90 -7.31 -14.26 10.52
N LEU A 91 -6.55 -13.36 11.16
CA LEU A 91 -5.24 -13.68 11.72
C LEU A 91 -5.31 -14.57 12.98
N LEU A 92 -6.47 -14.67 13.63
CA LEU A 92 -6.65 -15.67 14.68
C LEU A 92 -6.59 -17.10 14.13
N MET A 93 -6.93 -17.33 12.86
CA MET A 93 -6.88 -18.67 12.26
C MET A 93 -5.46 -19.28 12.29
N PRO A 94 -4.40 -18.66 11.75
CA PRO A 94 -3.04 -19.19 11.86
C PRO A 94 -2.55 -19.22 13.30
N LEU A 95 -2.90 -18.23 14.14
CA LEU A 95 -2.50 -18.22 15.55
C LEU A 95 -3.07 -19.43 16.31
N ILE A 96 -4.35 -19.73 16.09
CA ILE A 96 -5.01 -20.90 16.68
C ILE A 96 -4.43 -22.18 16.08
N ALA A 97 -4.18 -22.23 14.76
CA ALA A 97 -3.59 -23.40 14.12
C ALA A 97 -2.22 -23.75 14.73
N MET A 98 -1.38 -22.76 15.02
CA MET A 98 -0.08 -22.96 15.69
C MET A 98 -0.20 -23.57 17.09
N LEU A 99 -1.35 -23.48 17.76
CA LEU A 99 -1.59 -24.13 19.05
C LEU A 99 -1.86 -25.63 18.91
N PHE A 100 -2.28 -26.09 17.72
CA PHE A 100 -2.72 -27.47 17.48
C PHE A 100 -1.80 -28.25 16.52
N THR A 101 -1.03 -27.57 15.67
CA THR A 101 -0.21 -28.23 14.63
C THR A 101 1.09 -27.48 14.35
N ASN A 102 2.13 -28.25 13.99
CA ASN A 102 3.42 -27.72 13.53
C ASN A 102 3.46 -27.46 12.01
N GLN A 103 2.33 -27.59 11.30
CA GLN A 103 2.25 -27.34 9.86
C GLN A 103 2.21 -25.84 9.51
N VAL A 104 1.72 -25.00 10.42
CA VAL A 104 1.76 -23.55 10.31
C VAL A 104 2.76 -23.07 11.34
N VAL A 105 3.82 -22.41 10.90
CA VAL A 105 4.86 -21.87 11.79
C VAL A 105 5.11 -20.43 11.39
N TRP A 106 4.19 -19.54 11.81
CA TRP A 106 4.29 -18.11 11.52
C TRP A 106 5.09 -17.40 12.62
N ASP A 107 6.04 -16.56 12.22
CA ASP A 107 6.70 -15.66 13.15
C ASP A 107 5.92 -14.33 13.27
N LEU A 108 6.40 -13.42 14.12
CA LEU A 108 5.77 -12.10 14.28
C LEU A 108 5.73 -11.31 12.95
N THR A 109 6.74 -11.49 12.11
CA THR A 109 6.86 -10.82 10.81
C THR A 109 5.74 -11.26 9.87
N ASP A 110 5.43 -12.55 9.82
CA ASP A 110 4.34 -13.11 9.02
C ASP A 110 2.99 -12.51 9.40
N PHE A 111 2.70 -12.41 10.71
CA PHE A 111 1.48 -11.76 11.20
C PHE A 111 1.43 -10.27 10.81
N ILE A 112 2.55 -9.56 10.90
CA ILE A 112 2.62 -8.15 10.52
C ILE A 112 2.40 -7.99 9.02
N VAL A 113 3.08 -8.79 8.18
CA VAL A 113 2.99 -8.72 6.72
C VAL A 113 1.57 -9.09 6.26
N ALA A 114 1.01 -10.19 6.77
CA ALA A 114 -0.35 -10.60 6.47
C ALA A 114 -1.38 -9.56 6.94
N GLY A 115 -1.20 -9.01 8.15
CA GLY A 115 -2.05 -7.95 8.69
C GLY A 115 -2.02 -6.69 7.82
N ILE A 116 -0.84 -6.22 7.43
CA ILE A 116 -0.67 -5.08 6.52
C ILE A 116 -1.34 -5.37 5.17
N LEU A 117 -1.17 -6.58 4.63
CA LEU A 117 -1.72 -6.95 3.33
C LEU A 117 -3.25 -7.01 3.36
N ILE A 118 -3.85 -7.67 4.35
CA ILE A 118 -5.32 -7.81 4.47
C ILE A 118 -5.95 -6.46 4.81
N PHE A 119 -5.51 -5.81 5.89
CA PHE A 119 -6.07 -4.54 6.33
C PHE A 119 -5.82 -3.44 5.30
N GLY A 120 -4.59 -3.37 4.76
CA GLY A 120 -4.20 -2.39 3.77
C GLY A 120 -5.00 -2.51 2.47
N THR A 121 -5.27 -3.74 2.00
CA THR A 121 -6.12 -3.96 0.82
C THR A 121 -7.55 -3.53 1.08
N GLY A 122 -8.13 -3.89 2.23
CA GLY A 122 -9.48 -3.47 2.62
C GLY A 122 -9.61 -1.95 2.75
N LEU A 123 -8.62 -1.30 3.37
CA LEU A 123 -8.55 0.15 3.48
C LEU A 123 -8.39 0.82 2.11
N ALA A 124 -7.55 0.28 1.23
CA ALA A 124 -7.39 0.78 -0.13
C ALA A 124 -8.70 0.70 -0.91
N TYR A 125 -9.44 -0.41 -0.80
CA TYR A 125 -10.75 -0.53 -1.43
C TYR A 125 -11.70 0.56 -0.93
N GLU A 126 -11.82 0.71 0.40
CA GLU A 126 -12.72 1.69 0.99
C GLU A 126 -12.38 3.12 0.55
N LEU A 127 -11.10 3.49 0.54
CA LEU A 127 -10.66 4.84 0.14
C LEU A 127 -10.81 5.10 -1.36
N VAL A 128 -10.51 4.11 -2.21
CA VAL A 128 -10.50 4.28 -3.67
C VAL A 128 -11.89 4.11 -4.26
N ALA A 129 -12.67 3.12 -3.83
CA ALA A 129 -14.01 2.85 -4.36
C ALA A 129 -14.99 4.01 -4.11
N ARG A 130 -14.75 4.82 -3.07
CA ARG A 130 -15.52 6.04 -2.78
C ARG A 130 -15.27 7.18 -3.76
N LYS A 131 -14.15 7.18 -4.48
CA LYS A 131 -13.81 8.24 -5.45
C LYS A 131 -14.58 8.12 -6.76
N GLY A 132 -15.13 6.94 -7.06
CA GLY A 132 -15.95 6.72 -8.24
C GLY A 132 -17.44 6.75 -7.92
N GLY A 133 -18.21 7.49 -8.72
CA GLY A 133 -19.66 7.60 -8.58
C GLY A 133 -20.46 6.44 -9.19
N THR A 134 -19.82 5.42 -9.79
CA THR A 134 -20.52 4.33 -10.49
C THR A 134 -20.19 2.96 -9.90
N MET A 135 -21.15 2.04 -9.95
CA MET A 135 -20.94 0.65 -9.53
C MET A 135 -19.83 -0.02 -10.34
N ALA A 136 -19.75 0.26 -11.65
CA ALA A 136 -18.69 -0.25 -12.52
C ALA A 136 -17.29 0.17 -12.04
N TYR A 137 -17.12 1.40 -11.55
CA TYR A 137 -15.86 1.85 -10.96
C TYR A 137 -15.53 1.07 -9.69
N ARG A 138 -16.51 0.90 -8.79
CA ARG A 138 -16.32 0.17 -7.53
C ARG A 138 -15.94 -1.30 -7.76
N VAL A 139 -16.63 -1.98 -8.65
CA VAL A 139 -16.32 -3.36 -9.03
C VAL A 139 -14.95 -3.45 -9.68
N ALA A 140 -14.58 -2.49 -10.54
CA ALA A 140 -13.24 -2.45 -11.13
C ALA A 140 -12.13 -2.34 -10.07
N VAL A 141 -12.29 -1.44 -9.09
CA VAL A 141 -11.37 -1.30 -7.96
C VAL A 141 -11.28 -2.62 -7.18
N GLY A 142 -12.42 -3.25 -6.89
CA GLY A 142 -12.49 -4.53 -6.18
C GLY A 142 -11.71 -5.64 -6.90
N ILE A 143 -11.94 -5.81 -8.20
CA ILE A 143 -11.24 -6.84 -9.00
C ILE A 143 -9.73 -6.57 -9.04
N ALA A 144 -9.31 -5.31 -9.25
CA ALA A 144 -7.89 -4.97 -9.32
C ALA A 144 -7.18 -5.21 -7.98
N LEU A 145 -7.80 -4.80 -6.87
CA LEU A 145 -7.23 -5.01 -5.53
C LEU A 145 -7.24 -6.48 -5.13
N ALA A 146 -8.29 -7.24 -5.48
CA ALA A 146 -8.33 -8.68 -5.26
C ALA A 146 -7.23 -9.40 -6.05
N ALA A 147 -7.02 -9.04 -7.33
CA ALA A 147 -5.94 -9.59 -8.14
C ALA A 147 -4.57 -9.27 -7.53
N ALA A 148 -4.31 -8.03 -7.13
CA ALA A 148 -3.05 -7.64 -6.49
C ALA A 148 -2.84 -8.34 -5.14
N PHE A 149 -3.88 -8.43 -4.32
CA PHE A 149 -3.84 -9.12 -3.03
C PHE A 149 -3.49 -10.60 -3.22
N LEU A 150 -4.24 -11.31 -4.07
CA LEU A 150 -4.00 -12.74 -4.32
C LEU A 150 -2.62 -12.97 -4.94
N LEU A 151 -2.18 -12.09 -5.84
CA LEU A 151 -0.85 -12.19 -6.44
C LEU A 151 0.25 -12.09 -5.39
N VAL A 152 0.18 -11.08 -4.51
CA VAL A 152 1.15 -10.90 -3.42
C VAL A 152 1.06 -12.05 -2.42
N TRP A 153 -0.15 -12.44 -2.03
CA TRP A 153 -0.39 -13.51 -1.08
C TRP A 153 0.20 -14.84 -1.55
N MET A 154 -0.13 -15.26 -2.78
CA MET A 154 0.39 -16.50 -3.35
C MET A 154 1.91 -16.45 -3.55
N ASN A 155 2.43 -15.30 -3.99
CA ASN A 155 3.86 -15.14 -4.20
C ASN A 155 4.67 -15.19 -2.90
N LEU A 156 4.13 -14.65 -1.80
CA LEU A 156 4.76 -14.71 -0.48
C LEU A 156 4.60 -16.07 0.19
N ALA A 157 3.48 -16.78 -0.02
CA ALA A 157 3.18 -18.01 0.72
C ALA A 157 3.74 -19.29 0.08
N VAL A 158 3.89 -19.31 -1.25
CA VAL A 158 4.33 -20.52 -1.98
C VAL A 158 5.42 -20.20 -2.99
N GLY A 159 5.48 -18.96 -3.48
CA GLY A 159 6.22 -18.61 -4.67
C GLY A 159 5.50 -19.10 -5.92
N ILE A 160 5.31 -18.23 -6.91
CA ILE A 160 4.59 -18.63 -8.12
C ILE A 160 5.49 -19.45 -9.04
N ILE A 161 6.77 -19.11 -9.13
CA ILE A 161 7.75 -19.80 -9.99
C ILE A 161 8.77 -20.52 -9.10
N GLY A 162 8.70 -21.85 -9.05
CA GLY A 162 9.60 -22.65 -8.20
C GLY A 162 9.24 -22.49 -6.73
N SER A 163 10.24 -22.27 -5.86
CA SER A 163 10.04 -21.97 -4.44
C SER A 163 9.87 -20.47 -4.18
N GLU A 164 9.38 -20.11 -3.00
CA GLU A 164 9.27 -18.72 -2.52
C GLU A 164 10.60 -17.97 -2.54
N ASP A 165 11.71 -18.64 -2.21
CA ASP A 165 13.07 -18.07 -2.24
C ASP A 165 13.62 -17.76 -3.65
N ASN A 166 12.89 -18.15 -4.70
CA ASN A 166 13.36 -17.92 -6.06
C ASN A 166 13.34 -16.42 -6.39
N PRO A 167 14.50 -15.79 -6.69
CA PRO A 167 14.55 -14.34 -6.95
C PRO A 167 13.75 -13.91 -8.19
N VAL A 168 13.42 -14.85 -9.09
CA VAL A 168 12.54 -14.62 -10.25
C VAL A 168 11.14 -14.16 -9.81
N ASN A 169 10.66 -14.58 -8.63
CA ASN A 169 9.39 -14.15 -8.06
C ASN A 169 9.35 -12.65 -7.74
N LEU A 170 10.50 -11.96 -7.68
CA LEU A 170 10.55 -10.51 -7.51
C LEU A 170 9.87 -9.75 -8.65
N MET A 171 9.77 -10.35 -9.84
CA MET A 171 9.07 -9.74 -10.97
C MET A 171 7.58 -9.47 -10.68
N TYR A 172 6.92 -10.32 -9.87
CA TYR A 172 5.52 -10.11 -9.51
C TYR A 172 5.32 -8.87 -8.61
N PHE A 173 6.28 -8.57 -7.72
CA PHE A 173 6.26 -7.29 -7.00
C PHE A 173 6.46 -6.10 -7.95
N GLY A 174 7.25 -6.27 -9.01
CA GLY A 174 7.37 -5.30 -10.11
C GLY A 174 6.03 -5.03 -10.79
N VAL A 175 5.23 -6.07 -11.05
CA VAL A 175 3.87 -5.92 -11.62
C VAL A 175 2.97 -5.10 -10.70
N VAL A 176 2.97 -5.40 -9.39
CA VAL A 176 2.20 -4.64 -8.40
C VAL A 176 2.68 -3.19 -8.34
N ALA A 177 3.99 -2.95 -8.39
CA ALA A 177 4.57 -1.61 -8.40
C ALA A 177 4.11 -0.79 -9.62
N ILE A 178 4.07 -1.39 -10.81
CA ILE A 178 3.51 -0.74 -12.02
C ILE A 178 2.05 -0.32 -11.77
N GLY A 179 1.25 -1.19 -11.16
CA GLY A 179 -0.13 -0.88 -10.79
C GLY A 179 -0.25 0.32 -9.84
N ILE A 180 0.56 0.35 -8.77
CA ILE A 180 0.55 1.41 -7.75
C ILE A 180 1.03 2.75 -8.34
N LEU A 181 2.17 2.73 -9.04
CA LEU A 181 2.74 3.92 -9.68
C LEU A 181 1.78 4.48 -10.73
N GLY A 182 1.26 3.60 -11.59
CA GLY A 182 0.28 4.00 -12.61
C GLY A 182 -1.02 4.54 -11.99
N ALA A 183 -1.49 3.97 -10.87
CA ALA A 183 -2.68 4.49 -10.17
C ALA A 183 -2.45 5.89 -9.59
N THR A 184 -1.24 6.13 -9.09
CA THR A 184 -0.79 7.42 -8.55
C THR A 184 -0.71 8.47 -9.66
N ILE A 185 -0.07 8.14 -10.79
CA ILE A 185 0.03 9.00 -11.98
C ILE A 185 -1.35 9.29 -12.57
N ALA A 186 -2.21 8.27 -12.64
CA ALA A 186 -3.59 8.39 -13.10
C ALA A 186 -4.46 9.24 -12.17
N ARG A 187 -4.00 9.53 -10.95
CA ARG A 187 -4.75 10.20 -9.88
C ARG A 187 -6.11 9.54 -9.64
N LEU A 188 -6.15 8.22 -9.80
CA LEU A 188 -7.36 7.39 -9.68
C LEU A 188 -8.50 7.80 -10.64
N ARG A 189 -8.19 8.47 -11.76
CA ARG A 189 -9.20 8.79 -12.79
C ARG A 189 -9.50 7.55 -13.64
N PRO A 190 -10.77 7.28 -14.01
CA PRO A 190 -11.15 6.05 -14.71
C PRO A 190 -10.32 5.77 -15.99
N ARG A 191 -10.08 6.79 -16.82
CA ARG A 191 -9.30 6.65 -18.06
C ARG A 191 -7.83 6.29 -17.80
N GLY A 192 -7.24 6.88 -16.76
CA GLY A 192 -5.86 6.58 -16.38
C GLY A 192 -5.76 5.18 -15.78
N MET A 193 -6.69 4.82 -14.88
CA MET A 193 -6.76 3.49 -14.26
C MET A 193 -6.89 2.36 -15.29
N ALA A 194 -7.71 2.55 -16.32
CA ALA A 194 -7.83 1.57 -17.40
C ALA A 194 -6.47 1.33 -18.11
N ARG A 195 -5.74 2.41 -18.45
CA ARG A 195 -4.41 2.31 -19.08
C ARG A 195 -3.39 1.65 -18.16
N THR A 196 -3.39 2.04 -16.89
CA THR A 196 -2.55 1.44 -15.85
C THR A 196 -2.76 -0.07 -15.79
N LEU A 197 -4.01 -0.52 -15.72
CA LEU A 197 -4.31 -1.94 -15.59
C LEU A 197 -4.05 -2.74 -16.87
N PHE A 198 -4.18 -2.14 -18.05
CA PHE A 198 -3.68 -2.76 -19.27
C PHE A 198 -2.15 -2.90 -19.26
N ALA A 199 -1.43 -1.90 -18.79
CA ALA A 199 0.03 -1.97 -18.64
C ALA A 199 0.45 -3.01 -17.59
N THR A 200 -0.26 -3.08 -16.45
CA THR A 200 -0.08 -4.12 -15.42
C THR A 200 -0.36 -5.51 -15.99
N ALA A 201 -1.43 -5.69 -16.77
CA ALA A 201 -1.74 -6.96 -17.43
C ALA A 201 -0.66 -7.36 -18.43
N LEU A 202 -0.13 -6.42 -19.22
CA LEU A 202 0.98 -6.69 -20.12
C LEU A 202 2.24 -7.09 -19.35
N ALA A 203 2.57 -6.38 -18.29
CA ALA A 203 3.70 -6.72 -17.43
C ALA A 203 3.54 -8.13 -16.84
N GLN A 204 2.35 -8.47 -16.32
CA GLN A 204 2.01 -9.80 -15.82
C GLN A 204 2.21 -10.88 -16.90
N ALA A 205 1.74 -10.65 -18.12
CA ALA A 205 1.88 -11.60 -19.22
C ALA A 205 3.34 -11.84 -19.64
N LEU A 206 4.22 -10.85 -19.47
CA LEU A 206 5.64 -10.95 -19.80
C LEU A 206 6.45 -11.72 -18.74
N VAL A 207 5.99 -11.78 -17.48
CA VAL A 207 6.70 -12.48 -16.39
C VAL A 207 7.08 -13.92 -16.75
N PRO A 208 6.16 -14.81 -17.17
CA PRO A 208 6.53 -16.19 -17.51
C PRO A 208 7.46 -16.27 -18.72
N ALA A 209 7.30 -15.39 -19.72
CA ALA A 209 8.19 -15.36 -20.88
C ALA A 209 9.63 -14.99 -20.48
N ILE A 210 9.79 -13.97 -19.64
CA ILE A 210 11.09 -13.56 -19.09
C ILE A 210 11.67 -14.66 -18.19
N ALA A 211 10.83 -15.30 -17.36
CA ALA A 211 11.25 -16.37 -16.48
C ALA A 211 11.85 -17.57 -17.26
N LEU A 212 11.24 -17.96 -18.39
CA LEU A 212 11.75 -19.02 -19.26
C LEU A 212 13.10 -18.68 -19.91
N ILE A 213 13.38 -17.40 -20.15
CA ILE A 213 14.66 -16.93 -20.70
C ILE A 213 15.75 -16.99 -19.62
N ILE A 214 15.44 -16.54 -18.39
CA ILE A 214 16.38 -16.47 -17.27
C ILE A 214 16.71 -17.88 -16.75
N LYS A 215 15.67 -18.67 -16.44
CA LYS A 215 15.79 -20.06 -16.00
C LYS A 215 15.21 -20.92 -17.11
N LYS A 216 16.08 -21.50 -17.94
CA LYS A 216 15.68 -22.53 -18.90
C LYS A 216 15.30 -23.78 -18.12
N PRO A 217 14.01 -24.11 -17.94
CA PRO A 217 13.65 -25.31 -17.21
C PRO A 217 14.08 -26.52 -18.05
N GLN A 218 14.79 -27.47 -17.44
CA GLN A 218 15.00 -28.76 -18.07
C GLN A 218 13.68 -29.53 -17.97
N VAL A 219 12.84 -29.38 -19.00
CA VAL A 219 11.53 -30.06 -19.10
C VAL A 219 11.77 -31.50 -19.54
N THR A 220 12.42 -32.26 -18.68
CA THR A 220 12.75 -33.68 -18.91
C THR A 220 11.74 -34.61 -18.25
N SER A 221 10.92 -34.10 -17.34
CA SER A 221 9.87 -34.84 -16.64
C SER A 221 8.47 -34.24 -16.83
N VAL A 222 7.46 -35.08 -16.63
CA VAL A 222 6.04 -34.66 -16.63
C VAL A 222 5.79 -33.62 -15.52
N GLU A 223 6.42 -33.78 -14.35
CA GLU A 223 6.35 -32.82 -13.24
C GLU A 223 6.84 -31.43 -13.64
N ALA A 224 7.99 -31.34 -14.32
CA ALA A 224 8.52 -30.07 -14.81
C ALA A 224 7.58 -29.42 -15.83
N SER A 225 6.92 -30.22 -16.68
CA SER A 225 5.92 -29.75 -17.65
C SER A 225 4.68 -29.17 -16.96
N MET A 226 4.18 -29.87 -15.93
CA MET A 226 3.02 -29.44 -15.14
C MET A 226 3.29 -28.17 -14.34
N GLY A 227 4.52 -28.00 -13.83
CA GLY A 227 4.94 -26.76 -13.18
C GLY A 227 4.95 -25.54 -14.12
N VAL A 228 5.40 -25.71 -15.38
CA VAL A 228 5.33 -24.62 -16.37
C VAL A 228 3.87 -24.30 -16.72
N LEU A 229 3.03 -25.32 -16.89
CA LEU A 229 1.61 -25.13 -17.18
C LEU A 229 0.86 -24.42 -16.04
N SER A 230 1.16 -24.73 -14.78
CA SER A 230 0.54 -24.07 -13.63
C SER A 230 0.93 -22.59 -13.56
N VAL A 231 2.19 -22.25 -13.82
CA VAL A 231 2.67 -20.86 -13.91
C VAL A 231 1.94 -20.10 -15.02
N LEU A 232 1.81 -20.70 -16.21
CA LEU A 232 1.11 -20.08 -17.34
C LEU A 232 -0.38 -19.89 -17.04
N GLY A 233 -1.05 -20.90 -16.48
CA GLY A 233 -2.46 -20.84 -16.11
C GLY A 233 -2.74 -19.78 -15.06
N LEU A 234 -1.92 -19.72 -14.01
CA LEU A 234 -2.05 -18.71 -12.96
C LEU A 234 -1.79 -17.30 -13.50
N ASN A 235 -0.79 -17.12 -14.37
CA ASN A 235 -0.56 -15.83 -15.02
C ASN A 235 -1.72 -15.40 -15.90
N ALA A 236 -2.27 -16.32 -16.71
CA ALA A 236 -3.43 -16.04 -17.54
C ALA A 236 -4.63 -15.60 -16.68
N PHE A 237 -4.86 -16.24 -15.53
CA PHE A 237 -5.87 -15.84 -14.58
C PHE A 237 -5.70 -14.39 -14.10
N PHE A 238 -4.52 -14.01 -13.63
CA PHE A 238 -4.26 -12.64 -13.18
C PHE A 238 -4.35 -11.60 -14.32
N VAL A 239 -3.85 -11.93 -15.52
CA VAL A 239 -3.98 -11.09 -16.71
C VAL A 239 -5.45 -10.82 -17.03
N MET A 240 -6.30 -11.85 -16.99
CA MET A 240 -7.74 -11.71 -17.22
C MET A 240 -8.41 -10.83 -16.16
N MET A 241 -8.04 -10.96 -14.89
CA MET A 241 -8.56 -10.08 -13.83
C MET A 241 -8.18 -8.61 -14.07
N PHE A 242 -6.92 -8.33 -14.39
CA PHE A 242 -6.47 -6.96 -14.66
C PHE A 242 -7.13 -6.37 -15.92
N ILE A 243 -7.28 -7.16 -17.00
CA ILE A 243 -8.01 -6.75 -18.20
C ILE A 243 -9.49 -6.49 -17.88
N GLY A 244 -10.15 -7.40 -17.16
CA GLY A 244 -11.55 -7.25 -16.78
C GLY A 244 -11.79 -5.97 -15.97
N SER A 245 -10.92 -5.69 -15.00
CA SER A 245 -10.94 -4.44 -14.25
C SER A 245 -10.69 -3.21 -15.16
N ALA A 246 -9.69 -3.27 -16.06
CA ALA A 246 -9.40 -2.19 -17.00
C ALA A 246 -10.60 -1.84 -17.89
N LEU A 247 -11.31 -2.86 -18.38
CA LEU A 247 -12.51 -2.70 -19.19
C LEU A 247 -13.66 -2.04 -18.41
N LEU A 248 -13.85 -2.40 -17.14
CA LEU A 248 -14.84 -1.75 -16.26
C LEU A 248 -14.49 -0.29 -15.97
N PHE A 249 -13.21 0.04 -15.76
CA PHE A 249 -12.76 1.44 -15.66
C PHE A 249 -13.00 2.22 -16.95
N ARG A 250 -12.87 1.58 -18.13
CA ARG A 250 -13.20 2.22 -19.41
C ARG A 250 -14.70 2.47 -19.55
N ARG A 251 -15.55 1.56 -19.06
CA ARG A 251 -17.03 1.68 -19.06
C ARG A 251 -17.55 2.71 -18.06
N SER A 252 -16.89 2.88 -16.91
CA SER A 252 -17.27 3.87 -15.89
C SER A 252 -16.96 5.33 -16.27
N ARG A 253 -16.54 5.59 -17.52
CA ARG A 253 -16.46 6.95 -18.05
C ARG A 253 -17.85 7.58 -18.02
N VAL A 254 -18.08 8.44 -17.05
CA VAL A 254 -19.17 9.42 -17.12
C VAL A 254 -18.99 10.17 -18.44
N ARG A 255 -19.98 10.07 -19.34
CA ARG A 255 -20.17 11.06 -20.41
C ARG A 255 -20.49 12.37 -19.67
N LEU A 256 -19.47 13.21 -19.49
CA LEU A 256 -19.67 14.64 -19.31
C LEU A 256 -19.99 15.22 -20.68
#